data_AF-A0A351X3L8-F1
#
_entry.id   AF-A0A351X3L8-F1
#
_cell.length_a   1.000
_cell.length_b   1.000
_cell.length_c   1.000
_cell.angle_alpha   90.00
_cell.angle_beta   90.00
_cell.angle_gamma   90.00
#
_symmetry.space_group_name_H-M   'P 1'
#
loop_
_entity.id
_entity.type
_entity.pdbx_description
1 polymer ?
#
loop_
_entity_poly.entity_id
_entity_poly.type
_entity_poly.pdbx_seq_one_letter_code
_entity_poly.pdbx_strand_id
1 'polypeptide(L)'
;MSTANLLRSEYGWKLSGAFNETHLAVLLLAAQDLSAFAEAQAPGSGEIWMRRRLAPVHFHLGGLPQWVVTRVAAHAMSVVFPRRDVWLNKNFLTLPNPRHHIVHELAHVLDNRLGPKTLPAAIFGGGPADRLAREMGGAPRGMRYSNGACGIPPVNRWAESAGGGYGNHASAEYFAETLAWAVYYPSNLPNPTMMNWLKANVFYR
;
A
#
# COMPACT_ATOMS: atom_id res chain seq x y z
N MET A 1 -18.64 6.97 20.14
CA MET A 1 -17.98 5.72 19.68
C MET A 1 -16.49 6.04 19.50
N SER A 2 -15.56 5.21 19.98
CA SER A 2 -14.11 5.50 19.86
C SER A 2 -13.61 5.29 18.43
N THR A 3 -12.51 5.95 18.06
CA THR A 3 -11.86 5.82 16.74
C THR A 3 -11.50 4.36 16.43
N ALA A 4 -11.01 3.60 17.42
CA ALA A 4 -10.74 2.18 17.29
C ALA A 4 -11.99 1.36 16.97
N ASN A 5 -13.14 1.71 17.58
CA ASN A 5 -14.40 1.04 17.29
C ASN A 5 -14.87 1.34 15.86
N LEU A 6 -14.73 2.57 15.37
CA LEU A 6 -15.06 2.94 13.98
C LEU A 6 -14.19 2.16 12.97
N LEU A 7 -12.87 2.14 13.18
CA LEU A 7 -11.94 1.35 12.35
C LEU A 7 -12.34 -0.12 12.26
N ARG A 8 -12.77 -0.70 13.38
CA ARG A 8 -13.24 -2.08 13.43
C ARG A 8 -14.63 -2.27 12.80
N SER A 9 -15.60 -1.42 13.10
CA SER A 9 -16.98 -1.60 12.66
C SER A 9 -17.19 -1.28 11.20
N GLU A 10 -16.54 -0.23 10.69
CA GLU A 10 -16.70 0.27 9.32
C GLU A 10 -15.76 -0.45 8.34
N TYR A 11 -14.48 -0.62 8.72
CA TYR A 11 -13.45 -1.15 7.83
C TYR A 11 -13.01 -2.58 8.19
N GLY A 12 -13.47 -3.13 9.32
CA GLY A 12 -13.08 -4.46 9.76
C GLY A 12 -11.63 -4.54 10.25
N TRP A 13 -11.00 -3.40 10.56
CA TRP A 13 -9.59 -3.33 10.92
C TRP A 13 -9.36 -3.65 12.39
N LYS A 14 -8.29 -4.40 12.65
CA LYS A 14 -7.85 -4.77 14.00
C LYS A 14 -6.57 -4.03 14.33
N LEU A 15 -6.36 -3.79 15.63
CA LEU A 15 -5.22 -3.04 16.14
C LEU A 15 -4.52 -3.86 17.23
N SER A 16 -3.19 -3.89 17.21
CA SER A 16 -2.35 -4.48 18.26
C SER A 16 -1.16 -3.58 18.60
N GLY A 17 -0.97 -3.31 19.89
CA GLY A 17 0.05 -2.39 20.38
C GLY A 17 -0.53 -1.09 20.92
N ALA A 18 0.35 -0.19 21.35
CA ALA A 18 -0.01 1.04 22.06
C ALA A 18 -0.39 2.19 21.10
N PHE A 19 -1.43 1.99 20.30
CA PHE A 19 -2.00 3.07 19.47
C PHE A 19 -2.62 4.16 20.36
N ASN A 20 -2.11 5.38 20.26
CA ASN A 20 -2.76 6.57 20.82
C ASN A 20 -3.76 7.18 19.81
N GLU A 21 -4.56 8.14 20.25
CA GLU A 21 -5.59 8.77 19.42
C GLU A 21 -5.04 9.42 18.14
N THR A 22 -3.84 9.99 18.15
CA THR A 22 -3.22 10.55 16.93
C THR A 22 -2.94 9.47 15.90
N HIS A 23 -2.42 8.30 16.32
CA HIS A 23 -2.25 7.17 15.40
C HIS A 23 -3.58 6.70 14.85
N LEU A 24 -4.60 6.57 15.70
CA LEU A 24 -5.93 6.12 15.30
C LEU A 24 -6.58 7.10 14.32
N ALA A 25 -6.43 8.41 14.54
CA ALA A 25 -6.93 9.45 13.66
C ALA A 25 -6.29 9.37 12.27
N VAL A 26 -4.96 9.16 12.18
CA VAL A 26 -4.29 8.98 10.88
C VAL A 26 -4.77 7.74 10.15
N LEU A 27 -4.93 6.61 10.86
CA LEU A 27 -5.49 5.39 10.26
C LEU A 27 -6.92 5.62 9.75
N LEU A 28 -7.78 6.28 10.52
CA LEU A 28 -9.15 6.56 10.14
C LEU A 28 -9.21 7.50 8.93
N LEU A 29 -8.43 8.58 8.92
CA LEU A 29 -8.37 9.50 7.79
C LEU A 29 -7.88 8.81 6.52
N ALA A 30 -6.82 7.99 6.60
CA ALA A 30 -6.34 7.22 5.46
C ALA A 30 -7.41 6.22 4.94
N ALA A 31 -8.17 5.58 5.84
CA ALA A 31 -9.28 4.72 5.46
C ALA A 31 -10.38 5.48 4.72
N GLN A 32 -10.76 6.65 5.22
CA GLN A 32 -11.77 7.52 4.62
C GLN A 32 -11.32 8.03 3.25
N ASP A 33 -10.07 8.45 3.10
CA ASP A 33 -9.50 8.89 1.82
C ASP A 33 -9.56 7.80 0.77
N LEU A 34 -9.09 6.60 1.12
CA LEU A 34 -9.06 5.48 0.20
C LEU A 34 -10.48 5.01 -0.14
N SER A 35 -11.40 5.06 0.81
CA SER A 35 -12.82 4.77 0.59
C SER A 35 -13.45 5.76 -0.39
N ALA A 36 -13.23 7.07 -0.18
CA ALA A 36 -13.71 8.11 -1.07
C ALA A 36 -13.10 8.02 -2.47
N PHE A 37 -11.80 7.68 -2.55
CA PHE A 37 -11.14 7.43 -3.82
C PHE A 37 -11.73 6.21 -4.54
N ALA A 38 -11.96 5.10 -3.82
CA ALA A 38 -12.60 3.91 -4.38
C ALA A 38 -14.02 4.21 -4.89
N GLU A 39 -14.79 4.99 -4.14
CA GLU A 39 -16.12 5.47 -4.54
C GLU A 39 -16.06 6.29 -5.83
N ALA A 40 -15.07 7.18 -5.99
CA ALA A 40 -14.88 7.95 -7.21
C ALA A 40 -14.50 7.09 -8.43
N GLN A 41 -13.77 5.97 -8.22
CA GLN A 41 -13.43 5.05 -9.30
C GLN A 41 -14.60 4.14 -9.69
N ALA A 42 -15.42 3.75 -8.71
CA ALA A 42 -16.54 2.84 -8.86
C ALA A 42 -17.73 3.32 -8.00
N PRO A 43 -18.59 4.23 -8.51
CA PRO A 43 -19.68 4.83 -7.74
C PRO A 43 -20.64 3.79 -7.14
N GLY A 44 -21.03 4.02 -5.89
CA GLY A 44 -21.87 3.14 -5.08
C GLY A 44 -21.15 1.96 -4.44
N SER A 45 -19.81 1.93 -4.44
CA SER A 45 -19.05 0.75 -4.04
C SER A 45 -17.84 1.00 -3.14
N GLY A 46 -17.52 2.25 -2.75
CA GLY A 46 -16.32 2.57 -1.98
C GLY A 46 -16.19 1.74 -0.70
N GLU A 47 -17.20 1.77 0.17
CA GLU A 47 -17.21 0.99 1.41
C GLU A 47 -17.21 -0.53 1.16
N ILE A 48 -17.97 -0.99 0.16
CA ILE A 48 -18.06 -2.41 -0.22
C ILE A 48 -16.69 -2.90 -0.71
N TRP A 49 -16.01 -2.08 -1.51
CA TRP A 49 -14.67 -2.33 -2.02
C TRP A 49 -13.67 -2.38 -0.87
N MET A 50 -13.69 -1.39 0.03
CA MET A 50 -12.85 -1.36 1.23
C MET A 50 -13.02 -2.63 2.06
N ARG A 51 -14.26 -3.05 2.34
CA ARG A 51 -14.53 -4.28 3.09
C ARG A 51 -14.08 -5.54 2.33
N ARG A 52 -14.38 -5.65 1.04
CA ARG A 52 -14.05 -6.84 0.24
C ARG A 52 -12.53 -7.04 0.10
N ARG A 53 -11.80 -5.93 -0.04
CA ARG A 53 -10.38 -5.92 -0.38
C ARG A 53 -9.47 -5.79 0.83
N LEU A 54 -9.86 -4.96 1.80
CA LEU A 54 -9.02 -4.57 2.93
C LEU A 54 -9.62 -4.97 4.28
N ALA A 55 -10.68 -5.78 4.32
CA ALA A 55 -11.14 -6.43 5.55
C ALA A 55 -10.90 -7.95 5.56
N PRO A 56 -10.42 -8.52 6.68
CA PRO A 56 -9.83 -7.81 7.82
C PRO A 56 -8.35 -7.47 7.53
N VAL A 57 -7.92 -6.26 7.86
CA VAL A 57 -6.51 -5.88 8.00
C VAL A 57 -6.17 -5.77 9.48
N HIS A 58 -4.95 -6.14 9.86
CA HIS A 58 -4.49 -6.04 11.24
C HIS A 58 -3.27 -5.13 11.31
N PHE A 59 -3.41 -3.97 11.93
CA PHE A 59 -2.30 -3.06 12.19
C PHE A 59 -1.63 -3.37 13.52
N HIS A 60 -0.30 -3.43 13.48
CA HIS A 60 0.57 -3.59 14.64
C HIS A 60 1.45 -2.35 14.76
N LEU A 61 1.59 -1.77 15.95
CA LEU A 61 2.53 -0.66 16.19
C LEU A 61 3.87 -1.19 16.70
N GLY A 62 4.84 -1.32 15.81
CA GLY A 62 6.09 -2.06 16.02
C GLY A 62 5.86 -3.58 15.96
N GLY A 63 6.70 -4.34 16.65
CA GLY A 63 6.61 -5.81 16.71
C GLY A 63 7.82 -6.50 16.09
N LEU A 64 7.90 -7.82 16.22
CA LEU A 64 9.08 -8.58 15.79
C LEU A 64 9.36 -8.46 14.28
N PRO A 65 8.37 -8.63 13.37
CA PRO A 65 8.63 -8.47 11.94
C PRO A 65 9.18 -7.08 11.57
N GLN A 66 8.56 -6.02 12.11
CA GLN A 66 8.99 -4.63 11.92
C GLN A 66 10.40 -4.37 12.44
N TRP A 67 10.71 -4.90 13.61
CA TRP A 67 12.03 -4.77 14.23
C TRP A 67 13.12 -5.47 13.39
N VAL A 68 12.83 -6.68 12.88
CA VAL A 68 13.77 -7.43 12.03
C VAL A 68 14.07 -6.63 10.75
N VAL A 69 13.05 -6.18 10.02
CA VAL A 69 13.28 -5.45 8.76
C VAL A 69 14.00 -4.13 8.99
N THR A 70 13.69 -3.41 10.07
CA THR A 70 14.37 -2.16 10.44
C THR A 70 15.86 -2.40 10.71
N ARG A 71 16.21 -3.49 11.39
CA ARG A 71 17.61 -3.83 11.64
C ARG A 71 18.37 -4.19 10.36
N VAL A 72 17.75 -4.98 9.49
CA VAL A 72 18.38 -5.39 8.22
C VAL A 72 18.55 -4.20 7.28
N ALA A 73 17.56 -3.32 7.20
CA ALA A 73 17.58 -2.14 6.34
C ALA A 73 18.45 -0.99 6.89
N ALA A 74 18.83 -1.03 8.17
CA ALA A 74 19.51 0.04 8.90
C ALA A 74 18.76 1.39 8.92
N HIS A 75 17.45 1.37 8.65
CA HIS A 75 16.55 2.51 8.79
C HIS A 75 15.14 2.03 9.15
N ALA A 76 14.32 2.95 9.67
CA ALA A 76 13.06 2.60 10.30
C ALA A 76 11.98 2.25 9.26
N MET A 77 11.58 0.98 9.20
CA MET A 77 10.71 0.43 8.16
C MET A 77 9.36 0.00 8.71
N SER A 78 8.32 0.14 7.91
CA SER A 78 7.07 -0.62 8.05
C SER A 78 7.11 -1.85 7.13
N VAL A 79 6.28 -2.86 7.41
CA VAL A 79 6.21 -4.05 6.54
C VAL A 79 4.83 -4.71 6.61
N VAL A 80 4.36 -5.21 5.46
CA VAL A 80 3.21 -6.11 5.40
C VAL A 80 3.67 -7.56 5.37
N PHE A 81 3.40 -8.30 6.45
CA PHE A 81 3.77 -9.70 6.55
C PHE A 81 2.89 -10.45 7.56
N PRO A 82 2.37 -11.66 7.27
CA PRO A 82 2.60 -12.41 6.03
C PRO A 82 1.73 -11.94 4.88
N ARG A 83 0.52 -11.41 5.10
CA ARG A 83 -0.39 -11.03 4.00
C ARG A 83 -1.21 -9.77 4.27
N ARG A 84 -1.83 -9.70 5.44
CA ARG A 84 -2.80 -8.65 5.83
C ARG A 84 -2.42 -7.91 7.12
N ASP A 85 -1.28 -8.30 7.68
CA ASP A 85 -0.76 -7.79 8.93
C ASP A 85 0.24 -6.71 8.58
N VAL A 86 -0.09 -5.47 8.93
CA VAL A 86 0.69 -4.28 8.66
C VAL A 86 1.44 -3.94 9.94
N TRP A 87 2.76 -4.14 9.94
CA TRP A 87 3.61 -3.84 11.08
C TRP A 87 4.23 -2.47 10.89
N LEU A 88 3.60 -1.46 11.49
CA LEU A 88 3.98 -0.08 11.36
C LEU A 88 5.23 0.22 12.19
N ASN A 89 6.17 0.98 11.62
CA ASN A 89 7.17 1.68 12.41
C ASN A 89 6.47 2.52 13.50
N LYS A 90 6.94 2.45 14.75
CA LYS A 90 6.37 3.22 15.87
C LYS A 90 6.38 4.74 15.64
N ASN A 91 7.29 5.23 14.81
CA ASN A 91 7.44 6.64 14.49
C ASN A 91 6.82 7.01 13.13
N PHE A 92 5.91 6.20 12.56
CA PHE A 92 5.35 6.51 11.23
C PHE A 92 4.66 7.88 11.15
N LEU A 93 4.20 8.43 12.28
CA LEU A 93 3.64 9.77 12.36
C LEU A 93 4.64 10.89 12.04
N THR A 94 5.95 10.64 12.13
CA THR A 94 6.99 11.63 11.79
C THR A 94 7.34 11.64 10.31
N LEU A 95 6.74 10.76 9.51
CA LEU A 95 6.92 10.75 8.06
C LEU A 95 6.27 12.02 7.45
N PRO A 96 6.81 12.56 6.34
CA PRO A 96 6.26 13.77 5.70
C PRO A 96 4.78 13.65 5.34
N ASN A 97 4.33 12.45 4.97
CA ASN A 97 2.92 12.18 4.71
C ASN A 97 2.52 10.81 5.31
N PRO A 98 2.06 10.79 6.58
CA PRO A 98 1.77 9.54 7.26
C PRO A 98 0.50 8.87 6.72
N ARG A 99 -0.45 9.61 6.14
CA ARG A 99 -1.65 9.04 5.50
C ARG A 99 -1.31 8.32 4.20
N HIS A 100 -0.47 8.94 3.36
CA HIS A 100 0.12 8.29 2.18
C HIS A 100 0.84 7.00 2.54
N HIS A 101 1.63 7.01 3.62
CA HIS A 101 2.30 5.81 4.12
C HIS A 101 1.32 4.68 4.47
N ILE A 102 0.19 4.98 5.14
CA ILE A 102 -0.82 3.96 5.43
C ILE A 102 -1.43 3.39 4.14
N VAL A 103 -1.76 4.23 3.16
CA VAL A 103 -2.31 3.76 1.87
C VAL A 103 -1.28 2.92 1.10
N HIS A 104 0.00 3.31 1.16
CA HIS A 104 1.10 2.53 0.61
C HIS A 104 1.14 1.11 1.21
N GLU A 105 1.12 0.99 2.53
CA GLU A 105 1.10 -0.34 3.18
C GLU A 105 -0.17 -1.14 2.83
N LEU A 106 -1.33 -0.48 2.74
CA LEU A 106 -2.57 -1.13 2.31
C LEU A 106 -2.50 -1.62 0.85
N ALA A 107 -1.71 -0.98 0.00
CA ALA A 107 -1.47 -1.45 -1.36
C ALA A 107 -0.69 -2.78 -1.36
N HIS A 108 0.29 -2.96 -0.47
CA HIS A 108 0.95 -4.27 -0.30
C HIS A 108 -0.01 -5.36 0.19
N VAL A 109 -0.93 -5.01 1.10
CA VAL A 109 -2.03 -5.92 1.48
C VAL A 109 -2.88 -6.29 0.26
N LEU A 110 -3.25 -5.30 -0.54
CA LEU A 110 -4.05 -5.49 -1.74
C LEU A 110 -3.34 -6.37 -2.76
N ASP A 111 -2.03 -6.20 -2.92
CA ASP A 111 -1.21 -7.03 -3.79
C ASP A 111 -1.27 -8.49 -3.34
N ASN A 112 -1.06 -8.74 -2.04
CA ASN A 112 -1.19 -10.06 -1.41
C ASN A 112 -2.59 -10.67 -1.54
N ARG A 113 -3.64 -9.82 -1.51
CA ARG A 113 -5.05 -10.24 -1.59
C ARG A 113 -5.46 -10.62 -3.00
N LEU A 114 -4.95 -9.90 -4.01
CA LEU A 114 -5.29 -10.07 -5.43
C LEU A 114 -4.29 -10.97 -6.17
N GLY A 115 -3.20 -11.37 -5.52
CA GLY A 115 -2.23 -12.33 -6.03
C GLY A 115 -2.52 -13.79 -5.61
N PRO A 116 -1.53 -14.68 -5.78
CA PRO A 116 -1.67 -16.10 -5.45
C PRO A 116 -1.98 -16.35 -3.96
N LYS A 117 -2.76 -17.42 -3.69
CA LYS A 117 -3.12 -17.82 -2.32
C LYS A 117 -2.04 -18.62 -1.58
N THR A 118 -1.00 -19.07 -2.28
CA THR A 118 0.08 -19.91 -1.73
C THR A 118 1.11 -19.07 -0.98
N LEU A 119 1.74 -18.11 -1.66
CA LEU A 119 2.75 -17.21 -1.08
C LEU A 119 2.32 -15.73 -1.14
N PRO A 120 2.82 -14.86 -0.24
CA PRO A 120 2.56 -13.42 -0.29
C PRO A 120 3.07 -12.79 -1.60
N ALA A 121 2.17 -12.21 -2.38
CA ALA A 121 2.50 -11.62 -3.67
C ALA A 121 3.44 -10.40 -3.57
N ALA A 122 3.30 -9.59 -2.51
CA ALA A 122 4.16 -8.44 -2.27
C ALA A 122 5.63 -8.83 -2.02
N ILE A 123 5.90 -10.12 -1.77
CA ILE A 123 7.24 -10.67 -1.56
C ILE A 123 7.66 -11.54 -2.75
N PHE A 124 6.79 -12.45 -3.21
CA PHE A 124 7.12 -13.50 -4.17
C PHE A 124 6.54 -13.28 -5.58
N GLY A 125 5.72 -12.25 -5.78
CA GLY A 125 5.13 -11.89 -7.05
C GLY A 125 3.81 -12.58 -7.39
N GLY A 126 3.35 -12.36 -8.62
CA GLY A 126 2.06 -12.85 -9.14
C GLY A 126 0.85 -11.97 -8.83
N GLY A 127 1.02 -10.89 -8.06
CA GLY A 127 -0.03 -9.92 -7.72
C GLY A 127 -0.19 -8.78 -8.74
N PRO A 128 -1.11 -7.84 -8.46
CA PRO A 128 -1.17 -6.52 -9.11
C PRO A 128 0.19 -5.87 -9.40
N ALA A 129 1.14 -5.92 -8.45
CA ALA A 129 2.45 -5.30 -8.60
C ALA A 129 3.20 -5.79 -9.84
N ASP A 130 3.20 -7.11 -10.06
CA ASP A 130 3.84 -7.70 -11.25
C ASP A 130 3.12 -7.30 -12.53
N ARG A 131 1.80 -7.26 -12.49
CA ARG A 131 0.98 -6.95 -13.67
C ARG A 131 1.14 -5.49 -14.07
N LEU A 132 1.16 -4.56 -13.10
CA LEU A 132 1.43 -3.15 -13.37
C LEU A 132 2.86 -2.95 -13.87
N ALA A 133 3.85 -3.57 -13.23
CA ALA A 133 5.23 -3.47 -13.68
C ALA A 133 5.38 -3.93 -15.15
N ARG A 134 4.73 -5.04 -15.53
CA ARG A 134 4.70 -5.51 -16.93
C ARG A 134 3.97 -4.56 -17.87
N GLU A 135 2.82 -4.02 -17.45
CA GLU A 135 2.09 -3.02 -18.23
C GLU A 135 2.98 -1.81 -18.53
N MET A 136 3.80 -1.40 -17.56
CA MET A 136 4.73 -0.28 -17.70
C MET A 136 6.02 -0.65 -18.44
N GLY A 137 6.13 -1.86 -19.01
CA GLY A 137 7.29 -2.32 -19.80
C GLY A 137 8.38 -3.01 -18.99
N GLY A 138 8.15 -3.30 -17.70
CA GLY A 138 9.06 -4.03 -16.83
C GLY A 138 8.97 -5.55 -16.95
N ALA A 139 9.93 -6.23 -16.33
CA ALA A 139 10.04 -7.67 -16.25
C ALA A 139 10.37 -8.12 -14.81
N PRO A 140 9.39 -8.09 -13.88
CA PRO A 140 9.62 -8.35 -12.47
C PRO A 140 10.11 -9.79 -12.22
N ARG A 141 11.31 -9.90 -11.65
CA ARG A 141 11.99 -11.17 -11.27
C ARG A 141 12.59 -11.05 -9.87
N GLY A 142 12.89 -12.18 -9.22
CA GLY A 142 13.43 -12.21 -7.86
C GLY A 142 12.46 -11.74 -6.77
N MET A 143 12.99 -11.31 -5.62
CA MET A 143 12.18 -10.83 -4.49
C MET A 143 11.59 -9.45 -4.80
N ARG A 144 10.29 -9.27 -4.55
CA ARG A 144 9.53 -8.09 -4.98
C ARG A 144 9.75 -6.83 -4.14
N TYR A 145 10.49 -6.94 -3.06
CA TYR A 145 10.95 -5.83 -2.21
C TYR A 145 12.40 -5.40 -2.52
N SER A 146 13.10 -6.05 -3.47
CA SER A 146 14.52 -5.76 -3.74
C SER A 146 14.93 -5.96 -5.20
N ASN A 147 13.99 -5.96 -6.13
CA ASN A 147 14.26 -6.19 -7.55
C ASN A 147 14.48 -4.89 -8.36
N GLY A 148 14.70 -3.76 -7.69
CA GLY A 148 14.96 -2.47 -8.31
C GLY A 148 13.80 -2.00 -9.19
N ALA A 149 14.13 -1.19 -10.19
CA ALA A 149 13.17 -0.75 -11.20
C ALA A 149 12.66 -1.91 -12.08
N CYS A 150 13.18 -3.13 -11.91
CA CYS A 150 12.75 -4.36 -12.56
C CYS A 150 12.56 -4.28 -14.08
N GLY A 151 13.38 -3.46 -14.76
CA GLY A 151 13.32 -3.27 -16.21
C GLY A 151 12.30 -2.24 -16.70
N ILE A 152 11.56 -1.57 -15.80
CA ILE A 152 10.67 -0.47 -16.18
C ILE A 152 11.51 0.63 -16.87
N PRO A 153 11.14 1.10 -18.07
CA PRO A 153 11.88 2.12 -18.81
C PRO A 153 11.82 3.48 -18.11
N PRO A 154 12.84 4.34 -18.26
CA PRO A 154 12.91 5.63 -17.58
C PRO A 154 11.65 6.50 -17.72
N VAL A 155 10.98 6.48 -18.87
CA VAL A 155 9.75 7.25 -19.13
C VAL A 155 8.59 6.88 -18.18
N ASN A 156 8.59 5.67 -17.63
CA ASN A 156 7.59 5.20 -16.68
C ASN A 156 8.13 5.15 -15.24
N ARG A 157 9.34 5.66 -14.95
CA ARG A 157 9.91 5.67 -13.59
C ARG A 157 9.44 6.88 -12.80
N TRP A 158 9.41 6.72 -11.48
CA TRP A 158 9.14 7.83 -10.56
C TRP A 158 10.26 8.86 -10.62
N ALA A 159 9.88 10.13 -10.73
CA ALA A 159 10.82 11.23 -10.60
C ALA A 159 11.24 11.40 -9.13
N GLU A 160 12.42 11.96 -8.89
CA GLU A 160 12.90 12.30 -7.54
C GLU A 160 11.95 13.26 -6.80
N SER A 161 11.25 14.13 -7.54
CA SER A 161 10.23 15.02 -6.98
C SER A 161 9.01 14.28 -6.39
N ALA A 162 8.77 13.04 -6.81
CA ALA A 162 7.72 12.18 -6.28
C ALA A 162 8.31 11.27 -5.18
N GLY A 163 8.51 11.84 -3.99
CA GLY A 163 8.96 11.08 -2.81
C GLY A 163 10.36 10.47 -2.95
N GLY A 164 11.29 11.13 -3.66
CA GLY A 164 12.64 10.61 -3.88
C GLY A 164 12.68 9.42 -4.85
N GLY A 165 11.69 9.33 -5.74
CA GLY A 165 11.58 8.21 -6.69
C GLY A 165 11.36 6.86 -6.01
N TYR A 166 10.79 6.84 -4.79
CA TYR A 166 10.75 5.66 -3.93
C TYR A 166 10.17 4.41 -4.61
N GLY A 167 9.14 4.57 -5.45
CA GLY A 167 8.53 3.46 -6.17
C GLY A 167 9.47 2.74 -7.15
N ASN A 168 10.64 3.30 -7.48
CA ASN A 168 11.63 2.65 -8.35
C ASN A 168 12.48 1.58 -7.63
N HIS A 169 12.38 1.43 -6.30
CA HIS A 169 13.22 0.50 -5.54
C HIS A 169 12.84 -0.97 -5.71
N ALA A 170 11.57 -1.24 -5.97
CA ALA A 170 11.09 -2.59 -6.23
C ALA A 170 9.72 -2.57 -6.91
N SER A 171 9.33 -3.65 -7.56
CA SER A 171 8.00 -3.73 -8.19
C SER A 171 6.85 -3.68 -7.17
N ALA A 172 7.03 -4.17 -5.94
CA ALA A 172 6.03 -4.03 -4.89
C ALA A 172 5.86 -2.56 -4.51
N GLU A 173 6.96 -1.86 -4.25
CA GLU A 173 6.97 -0.42 -3.94
C GLU A 173 6.37 0.39 -5.09
N TYR A 174 6.66 0.02 -6.35
CA TYR A 174 6.14 0.68 -7.53
C TYR A 174 4.61 0.72 -7.53
N PHE A 175 3.97 -0.43 -7.29
CA PHE A 175 2.51 -0.51 -7.20
C PHE A 175 1.95 0.19 -5.97
N ALA A 176 2.63 0.08 -4.83
CA ALA A 176 2.19 0.72 -3.61
C ALA A 176 2.21 2.24 -3.71
N GLU A 177 3.27 2.81 -4.27
CA GLU A 177 3.35 4.23 -4.61
C GLU A 177 2.32 4.61 -5.67
N THR A 178 2.06 3.76 -6.68
CA THR A 178 1.03 4.05 -7.68
C THR A 178 -0.34 4.23 -7.04
N LEU A 179 -0.75 3.35 -6.12
CA LEU A 179 -2.02 3.51 -5.42
C LEU A 179 -2.01 4.73 -4.47
N ALA A 180 -0.95 4.90 -3.69
CA ALA A 180 -0.89 5.97 -2.70
C ALA A 180 -0.86 7.36 -3.34
N TRP A 181 -0.04 7.59 -4.37
CA TRP A 181 -0.06 8.85 -5.12
C TRP A 181 -1.34 9.05 -5.90
N ALA A 182 -1.96 7.99 -6.44
CA ALA A 182 -3.27 8.10 -7.09
C ALA A 182 -4.36 8.63 -6.13
N VAL A 183 -4.30 8.29 -4.84
CA VAL A 183 -5.24 8.81 -3.83
C VAL A 183 -4.97 10.27 -3.50
N TYR A 184 -3.70 10.67 -3.33
CA TYR A 184 -3.35 11.98 -2.75
C TYR A 184 -2.93 13.04 -3.77
N TYR A 185 -2.05 12.69 -4.72
CA TYR A 185 -1.52 13.61 -5.72
C TYR A 185 -1.32 12.88 -7.07
N PRO A 186 -2.41 12.66 -7.84
CA PRO A 186 -2.34 11.92 -9.11
C PRO A 186 -1.36 12.51 -10.13
N SER A 187 -1.04 13.79 -10.02
CA SER A 187 -0.03 14.47 -10.84
C SER A 187 1.39 13.90 -10.67
N ASN A 188 1.66 13.17 -9.58
CA ASN A 188 2.95 12.54 -9.32
C ASN A 188 3.10 11.19 -10.03
N LEU A 189 2.03 10.63 -10.61
CA LEU A 189 2.12 9.40 -11.38
C LEU A 189 3.03 9.60 -12.61
N PRO A 190 4.02 8.73 -12.85
CA PRO A 190 4.91 8.84 -14.01
C PRO A 190 4.15 8.81 -15.35
N ASN A 191 3.06 8.05 -15.39
CA ASN A 191 2.26 7.85 -16.57
C ASN A 191 0.76 7.85 -16.20
N PRO A 192 -0.08 8.71 -16.82
CA PRO A 192 -1.52 8.74 -16.54
C PRO A 192 -2.24 7.41 -16.78
N THR A 193 -1.70 6.55 -17.65
CA THR A 193 -2.26 5.21 -17.90
C THR A 193 -2.28 4.32 -16.65
N MET A 194 -1.43 4.58 -15.65
CA MET A 194 -1.45 3.87 -14.37
C MET A 194 -2.78 4.05 -13.62
N MET A 195 -3.40 5.24 -13.71
CA MET A 195 -4.71 5.49 -13.11
C MET A 195 -5.78 4.61 -13.79
N ASN A 196 -5.77 4.56 -15.12
CA ASN A 196 -6.68 3.69 -15.89
C ASN A 196 -6.45 2.22 -15.54
N TRP A 197 -5.19 1.83 -15.36
CA TRP A 197 -4.83 0.48 -14.98
C TRP A 197 -5.35 0.12 -13.58
N LEU A 198 -5.21 1.01 -12.59
CA LEU A 198 -5.77 0.83 -11.25
C LEU A 198 -7.28 0.65 -11.33
N LYS A 199 -7.97 1.55 -12.04
CA LYS A 199 -9.43 1.46 -12.22
C LYS A 199 -9.87 0.09 -12.75
N ALA A 200 -9.25 -0.39 -13.82
CA ALA A 200 -9.60 -1.66 -14.45
C ALA A 200 -9.19 -2.90 -13.63
N ASN A 201 -8.05 -2.87 -12.92
CA ASN A 201 -7.46 -4.07 -12.32
C ASN A 201 -7.57 -4.15 -10.80
N VAL A 202 -7.90 -3.04 -10.15
CA VAL A 202 -8.01 -2.94 -8.69
C VAL A 202 -9.44 -2.64 -8.26
N PHE A 203 -10.13 -1.72 -8.95
CA PHE A 203 -11.47 -1.28 -8.54
C PHE A 203 -12.61 -2.05 -9.21
N TYR A 204 -12.49 -2.43 -10.48
CA TYR A 204 -13.55 -3.13 -11.23
C TYR A 204 -13.49 -4.67 -11.21
N ARG A 205 -12.50 -5.27 -10.55
CA ARG A 205 -12.45 -6.73 -10.32
C ARG A 205 -13.24 -7.13 -9.08
#